data_AF-A0A382H3B0-F1
#
_entry.id   AF-A0A382H3B0-F1
#
_cell.length_a   1.000
_cell.length_b   1.000
_cell.length_c   1.000
_cell.angle_alpha   90.00
_cell.angle_beta   90.00
_cell.angle_gamma   90.00
#
_symmetry.space_group_name_H-M   'P 1'
#
loop_
_entity.id
_entity.type
_entity.pdbx_description
1 polymer ?
#
loop_
_entity_poly.entity_id
_entity_poly.type
_entity_poly.pdbx_seq_one_letter_code
_entity_poly.pdbx_strand_id
1 'polypeptide(L)' 'YLKRYATTLIKRQWGQNLSKFSGTAMLGGVTLNGPELFSTALSEQQSLEEEIRLNYEEPPHMQQG' A
#
# COMPACT_ATOMS: atom_id res chain seq x y z
N TYR A 1 4.94 -5.40 11.94
CA TYR A 1 3.89 -5.37 10.90
C TYR A 1 2.99 -4.14 10.94
N LEU A 2 2.40 -3.78 12.08
CA LEU A 2 1.49 -2.62 12.21
C LEU A 2 2.03 -1.31 11.63
N LYS A 3 3.26 -0.90 11.98
CA LYS A 3 3.88 0.32 11.42
C LYS A 3 4.00 0.28 9.90
N ARG A 4 4.49 -0.84 9.34
CA ARG A 4 4.65 -1.03 7.89
C ARG A 4 3.29 -0.98 7.20
N TYR A 5 2.29 -1.65 7.75
CA TYR A 5 0.92 -1.67 7.22
C TYR A 5 0.25 -0.29 7.29
N ALA A 6 0.33 0.42 8.41
CA ALA A 6 -0.19 1.78 8.51
C ALA A 6 0.48 2.72 7.49
N THR A 7 1.78 2.53 7.24
CA THR A 7 2.52 3.28 6.22
C THR A 7 1.99 3.00 4.81
N THR A 8 1.71 1.74 4.45
CA THR A 8 1.15 1.42 3.13
C THR A 8 -0.25 1.98 2.93
N LEU A 9 -1.09 1.97 3.97
CA LEU A 9 -2.43 2.60 3.93
C LEU A 9 -2.34 4.11 3.67
N ILE A 10 -1.41 4.80 4.34
CA ILE A 10 -1.16 6.23 4.11
C ILE A 10 -0.68 6.44 2.66
N LYS A 11 0.31 5.68 2.19
CA LYS A 11 0.80 5.77 0.80
C LYS A 11 -0.33 5.57 -0.21
N ARG A 12 -1.20 4.58 -0.02
CA ARG A 12 -2.36 4.32 -0.86
C ARG A 12 -3.30 5.51 -0.89
N GLN A 13 -3.65 6.07 0.27
CA GLN A 13 -4.55 7.22 0.36
C GLN A 13 -3.97 8.46 -0.33
N TRP A 14 -2.66 8.71 -0.16
CA TRP A 14 -1.96 9.79 -0.84
C TRP A 14 -1.87 9.57 -2.34
N GLY A 15 -1.49 8.37 -2.80
CA GLY A 15 -1.45 8.02 -4.22
C GLY A 15 -2.80 8.23 -4.90
N GLN A 16 -3.90 7.80 -4.27
CA GLN A 16 -5.26 8.05 -4.78
C GLN A 16 -5.61 9.54 -4.85
N ASN A 17 -5.19 10.33 -3.85
CA ASN A 17 -5.44 11.77 -3.84
C ASN A 17 -4.63 12.49 -4.91
N LEU A 18 -3.35 12.17 -5.06
CA LEU A 18 -2.45 12.77 -6.05
C LEU A 18 -2.83 12.36 -7.48
N SER A 19 -3.34 11.14 -7.67
CA SER A 19 -3.79 10.65 -8.99
C SER A 19 -4.87 11.55 -9.61
N LYS A 20 -5.69 12.21 -8.79
CA LYS A 20 -6.72 13.16 -9.23
C LYS A 20 -6.12 14.41 -9.91
N PHE A 21 -4.83 14.66 -9.73
CA PHE A 21 -4.12 15.85 -10.21
C PHE A 21 -3.00 15.50 -11.21
N SER A 22 -3.00 14.30 -11.80
CA SER A 22 -1.92 13.82 -12.70
C SER A 22 -1.68 14.71 -13.93
N GLY A 23 -2.67 15.52 -14.34
CA GLY A 23 -2.55 16.49 -15.44
C GLY A 23 -2.15 17.91 -15.00
N THR A 24 -1.94 18.15 -13.70
CA THR A 24 -1.59 19.45 -13.15
C THR A 24 -0.08 19.51 -12.91
N ALA A 25 0.61 20.37 -13.66
CA ALA A 25 2.00 20.70 -13.37
C ALA A 25 2.06 21.59 -12.12
N MET A 26 2.85 21.17 -11.14
CA MET A 26 3.21 21.98 -9.97
C MET A 26 4.12 23.14 -10.39
N LEU A 27 4.17 24.19 -9.56
CA LEU A 27 5.12 25.29 -9.73
C LEU A 27 6.55 24.71 -9.88
N GLY A 28 7.23 25.08 -10.96
CA GLY A 28 8.53 24.52 -11.33
C GLY A 28 8.50 23.38 -12.35
N GLY A 29 7.34 23.04 -12.93
CA GLY A 29 7.24 22.10 -14.06
C GLY A 29 7.23 20.62 -13.66
N VAL A 30 7.15 20.31 -12.38
CA VAL A 30 7.09 18.93 -11.86
C VAL A 30 5.64 18.44 -11.90
N THR A 31 5.41 17.19 -12.32
CA THR A 31 4.09 16.56 -12.29
C THR A 31 3.96 15.60 -11.10
N LEU A 32 2.74 15.44 -10.60
CA LEU A 32 2.46 14.51 -9.51
C LEU A 32 2.34 13.08 -10.05
N ASN A 33 3.20 12.17 -9.59
CA ASN A 33 3.16 10.76 -9.98
C ASN A 33 2.27 9.93 -9.03
N GLY A 34 1.01 10.36 -8.89
CA GLY A 34 0.02 9.71 -8.02
C GLY A 34 -0.28 8.25 -8.38
N PRO A 35 -0.46 7.90 -9.66
CA PRO A 35 -0.79 6.53 -10.06
C PRO A 35 0.31 5.53 -9.70
N GLU A 36 1.58 5.88 -9.87
CA GLU A 36 2.72 5.01 -9.52
C GLU A 36 2.86 4.85 -8.00
N LEU A 37 2.64 5.91 -7.23
CA LEU A 37 2.62 5.82 -5.77
C LEU A 37 1.49 4.89 -5.29
N PHE A 38 0.31 4.98 -5.92
CA PHE A 38 -0.83 4.13 -5.59
C PHE A 38 -0.55 2.65 -5.91
N SER A 39 -0.03 2.34 -7.10
CA SER A 39 0.27 0.95 -7.50
C SER A 39 1.35 0.33 -6.61
N THR A 40 2.39 1.10 -6.28
CA THR A 40 3.44 0.67 -5.35
C THR A 40 2.87 0.37 -3.96
N ALA A 41 1.99 1.24 -3.45
CA ALA A 41 1.35 1.03 -2.16
C ALA A 41 0.50 -0.25 -2.10
N LEU A 42 -0.20 -0.60 -3.20
CA LEU A 42 -0.97 -1.84 -3.29
C LEU A 42 -0.08 -3.08 -3.27
N SER A 43 1.02 -3.07 -4.04
CA SER A 43 1.97 -4.18 -4.05
C SER A 43 2.62 -4.37 -2.68
N GLU A 44 3.08 -3.30 -2.04
CA GLU A 44 3.64 -3.36 -0.69
C GLU A 44 2.61 -3.87 0.34
N GLN A 45 1.35 -3.43 0.23
CA GLN A 45 0.27 -3.89 1.10
C GLN A 45 0.05 -5.40 0.95
N GLN A 46 -0.03 -5.91 -0.28
CA GLN A 46 -0.25 -7.33 -0.55
C GLN A 46 0.90 -8.19 0.00
N SER A 47 2.15 -7.82 -0.25
CA SER A 47 3.30 -8.55 0.30
C SER A 47 3.32 -8.55 1.83
N LEU A 48 2.92 -7.44 2.46
CA LEU A 48 2.79 -7.37 3.91
C LEU A 48 1.67 -8.26 4.45
N GLU A 49 0.53 -8.33 3.76
CA GLU A 49 -0.58 -9.19 4.15
C GLU A 49 -0.20 -10.67 4.04
N GLU A 50 0.53 -11.05 2.98
CA GLU A 50 1.09 -12.40 2.83
C GLU A 50 2.11 -12.72 3.95
N GLU A 51 3.05 -11.83 4.23
CA GLU A 51 4.00 -12.00 5.36
C GLU A 51 3.26 -12.16 6.70
N ILE A 52 2.21 -11.37 6.95
CA ILE A 52 1.46 -11.44 8.21
C ILE A 52 0.73 -12.78 8.32
N ARG A 53 0.05 -13.22 7.24
CA ARG A 53 -0.65 -14.51 7.21
C ARG A 53 0.28 -15.67 7.53
N LEU A 54 1.43 -15.73 6.84
CA LEU A 54 2.40 -16.81 7.00
C LEU A 54 3.00 -16.89 8.41
N ASN A 55 3.13 -15.76 9.11
CA ASN A 55 3.80 -15.68 10.40
C ASN A 55 2.87 -15.72 11.62
N TYR A 56 1.57 -15.40 11.47
CA TYR A 56 0.67 -15.19 12.60
C TYR A 56 -0.73 -15.81 12.46
N GLU A 57 -1.10 -16.42 11.33
CA GLU A 57 -2.29 -17.28 11.29
C GLU A 57 -1.97 -18.63 11.94
N GLU A 58 -2.89 -19.17 12.75
CA GLU A 58 -2.76 -20.55 13.24
C GLU A 58 -2.63 -21.48 12.04
N PRO A 59 -1.66 -22.42 12.05
CA PRO A 59 -1.53 -23.32 10.93
C PRO A 59 -2.79 -24.20 10.87
N PRO A 60 -3.32 -24.46 9.66
CA PRO A 60 -4.66 -25.04 9.47
C PRO A 60 -4.85 -26.43 10.12
N HIS A 61 -3.77 -27.10 10.53
CA HIS A 61 -3.81 -28.36 11.28
C HIS A 61 -4.19 -28.22 12.75
N MET A 62 -4.11 -27.02 13.35
CA MET A 62 -4.51 -26.79 14.75
C MET A 62 -6.02 -26.54 14.91
N GLN A 63 -6.72 -26.18 13.82
CA GLN A 63 -8.17 -25.90 13.83
C GLN A 63 -9.05 -27.13 13.67
N GLN A 64 -8.48 -28.33 13.51
CA GLN A 64 -9.21 -29.61 13.33
C GLN A 64 -9.17 -30.52 14.58
N GLY A 65 -9.01 -29.95 15.77
CA GLY A 65 -9.03 -30.66 17.05
C GLY A 65 -10.42 -30.80 17.66
#